data_AF-A0A2N5KMZ1-F1
#
_entry.id   AF-A0A2N5KMZ1-F1
#
_cell.length_a   1.000
_cell.length_b   1.000
_cell.length_c   1.000
_cell.angle_alpha   90.00
_cell.angle_beta   90.00
_cell.angle_gamma   90.00
#
_symmetry.space_group_name_H-M   'P 1'
#
loop_
_entity.id
_entity.type
_entity.pdbx_description
1 polymer ?
#
loop_
_entity_poly.entity_id
_entity_poly.type
_entity_poly.pdbx_seq_one_letter_code
_entity_poly.pdbx_strand_id
1 'polypeptide(L)'
;MLFEESGISPDVAAERGYYTARRRSEVPDVFKDYQRKAGLVVPMYSPDGETVGYQLRPDKPRKSGPKYETPGGISPVADVHPSMRERVRNGTEPILITEGAKTGDAATSRGIPTVVLAGVWMWCVPKVKPYTLKPCFKHIRLKGRTVFVAFDSDCMTKAGVQDALAALVAALEAEGAIVKVIYLPDAADGAKQGVDDYLANGGTVKEMFMLARKFEPADIGRVRMNRNEKLAAGIDALRREWYEADWMGFVGAGERGNWARGHTARDTVDALLRLATRRGKVDGDAIVLTSGVREIADEAAKSRTSVAKSLAHLEAGGALEILPPEDRAKARTYRLLVGRATLDTMVRGSAVGEGSVSKPGELESRCQPLRAPTAPRLRWSKPGRARRREFEAVKG
;
A
#
# COMPACT_ATOMS: atom_id res chain seq x y z
N MET A 1 22.97 -22.72 -13.84
CA MET A 1 21.59 -23.05 -14.24
C MET A 1 20.68 -21.90 -13.78
N LEU A 2 19.97 -21.21 -14.68
CA LEU A 2 19.10 -20.08 -14.28
C LEU A 2 17.90 -20.49 -13.43
N PHE A 3 17.52 -21.77 -13.45
CA PHE A 3 16.30 -22.30 -12.82
C PHE A 3 16.56 -22.99 -11.48
N GLU A 4 17.70 -23.66 -11.31
CA GLU A 4 18.09 -24.32 -10.05
C GLU A 4 18.27 -23.30 -8.91
N GLU A 5 18.93 -22.17 -9.20
CA GLU A 5 19.12 -21.08 -8.23
C GLU A 5 17.79 -20.46 -7.74
N SER A 6 16.72 -20.58 -8.53
CA SER A 6 15.39 -20.06 -8.17
C SER A 6 14.41 -21.15 -7.71
N GLY A 7 14.88 -22.39 -7.51
CA GLY A 7 14.04 -23.48 -7.02
C GLY A 7 12.89 -23.86 -7.96
N ILE A 8 13.03 -23.64 -9.27
CA ILE A 8 12.02 -23.99 -10.28
C ILE A 8 12.28 -25.43 -10.74
N SER A 9 11.26 -26.30 -10.68
CA SER A 9 11.41 -27.68 -11.12
C SER A 9 11.61 -27.76 -12.64
N PRO A 10 12.39 -28.74 -13.14
CA PRO A 10 12.61 -28.90 -14.58
C PRO A 10 11.31 -29.06 -15.38
N ASP A 11 10.32 -29.77 -14.84
CA ASP A 11 9.03 -29.99 -15.51
C ASP A 11 8.23 -28.69 -15.66
N VAL A 12 8.19 -27.85 -14.61
CA VAL A 12 7.54 -26.53 -14.67
C VAL A 12 8.25 -25.63 -15.68
N ALA A 13 9.59 -25.61 -15.67
CA ALA A 13 10.34 -24.81 -16.63
C ALA A 13 10.12 -25.29 -18.08
N ALA A 14 10.06 -26.61 -18.30
CA ALA A 14 9.81 -27.19 -19.61
C ALA A 14 8.39 -26.89 -20.12
N GLU A 15 7.38 -27.06 -19.27
CA GLU A 15 5.98 -26.84 -19.64
C GLU A 15 5.66 -25.35 -19.90
N ARG A 16 6.28 -24.42 -19.17
CA ARG A 16 6.19 -23.00 -19.52
C ARG A 16 6.82 -22.67 -20.88
N GLY A 17 7.80 -23.45 -21.32
CA GLY A 17 8.49 -23.20 -22.60
C GLY A 17 9.48 -22.05 -22.53
N TYR A 18 10.24 -21.92 -21.43
CA TYR A 18 11.38 -21.00 -21.39
C TYR A 18 12.38 -21.33 -22.51
N TYR A 19 12.92 -20.30 -23.17
CA TYR A 19 14.04 -20.49 -24.10
C TYR A 19 14.97 -19.29 -24.14
N THR A 20 16.20 -19.52 -24.56
CA THR A 20 17.20 -18.46 -24.76
C THR A 20 17.24 -18.10 -26.24
N ALA A 21 16.83 -16.88 -26.59
CA ALA A 21 17.03 -16.32 -27.91
C ALA A 21 18.49 -15.89 -28.05
N ARG A 22 19.23 -16.48 -28.99
CA ARG A 22 20.65 -16.16 -29.26
C ARG A 22 20.83 -14.98 -30.20
N ARG A 23 19.78 -14.66 -30.97
CA ARG A 23 19.77 -13.57 -31.96
C ARG A 23 18.40 -12.91 -32.04
N ARG A 24 18.38 -11.70 -32.59
CA ARG A 24 17.18 -10.87 -32.74
C ARG A 24 15.99 -11.60 -33.38
N SER A 25 16.25 -12.44 -34.38
CA SER A 25 15.21 -13.18 -35.12
C SER A 25 14.53 -14.27 -34.28
N GLU A 26 15.12 -14.69 -33.18
CA GLU A 26 14.55 -15.71 -32.27
C GLU A 26 13.68 -15.08 -31.18
N VAL A 27 13.72 -13.75 -31.01
CA VAL A 27 12.76 -13.03 -30.16
C VAL A 27 11.45 -12.87 -30.93
N PRO A 28 10.28 -13.13 -30.32
CA PRO A 28 8.98 -13.02 -30.98
C PRO A 28 8.76 -11.66 -31.66
N ASP A 29 8.16 -11.66 -32.85
CA ASP A 29 7.96 -10.45 -33.67
C ASP A 29 7.02 -9.42 -33.04
N VAL A 30 6.27 -9.80 -31.98
CA VAL A 30 5.47 -8.86 -31.18
C VAL A 30 6.32 -7.82 -30.45
N PHE A 31 7.59 -8.14 -30.14
CA PHE A 31 8.52 -7.18 -29.57
C PHE A 31 8.92 -6.14 -30.61
N LYS A 32 9.01 -4.87 -30.19
CA LYS A 32 9.54 -3.82 -31.07
C LYS A 32 11.00 -4.11 -31.39
N ASP A 33 11.43 -3.69 -32.57
CA ASP A 33 12.79 -3.89 -33.08
C ASP A 33 13.91 -3.49 -32.11
N TYR A 34 13.71 -2.38 -31.37
CA TYR A 34 14.66 -1.91 -30.37
C TYR A 34 14.73 -2.77 -29.10
N GLN A 35 13.74 -3.64 -28.87
CA GLN A 35 13.67 -4.57 -27.74
C GLN A 35 14.24 -5.96 -28.09
N ARG A 36 14.25 -6.35 -29.37
CA ARG A 36 14.63 -7.70 -29.81
C ARG A 36 16.15 -7.93 -29.70
N LYS A 37 16.59 -8.29 -28.50
CA LYS A 37 17.98 -8.62 -28.13
C LYS A 37 18.09 -10.08 -27.67
N ALA A 38 19.29 -10.63 -27.76
CA ALA A 38 19.57 -11.95 -27.18
C ALA A 38 19.29 -11.95 -25.66
N GLY A 39 18.77 -13.07 -25.17
CA GLY A 39 18.44 -13.27 -23.76
C GLY A 39 17.35 -14.31 -23.53
N LEU A 40 16.87 -14.38 -22.30
CA LEU A 40 15.84 -15.32 -21.88
C LEU A 40 14.45 -14.80 -22.29
N VAL A 41 13.72 -15.58 -23.09
CA VAL A 41 12.33 -15.34 -23.42
C VAL A 41 11.44 -16.20 -22.52
N VAL A 42 10.41 -15.57 -21.97
CA VAL A 42 9.43 -16.17 -21.07
C VAL A 42 8.04 -16.01 -21.67
N PRO A 43 7.40 -17.09 -22.15
CA PRO A 43 5.99 -17.07 -22.49
C PRO A 43 5.13 -16.80 -21.24
N MET A 44 4.12 -15.96 -21.38
CA MET A 44 3.18 -15.58 -20.32
C MET A 44 1.77 -15.98 -20.75
N TYR A 45 1.08 -16.82 -19.99
CA TYR A 45 -0.19 -17.41 -20.37
C TYR A 45 -1.33 -16.76 -19.60
N SER A 46 -2.25 -16.13 -20.31
CA SER A 46 -3.45 -15.56 -19.69
C SER A 46 -4.33 -16.67 -19.11
N PRO A 47 -5.03 -16.43 -17.99
CA PRO A 47 -6.05 -17.35 -17.49
C PRO A 47 -7.21 -17.56 -18.48
N ASP A 48 -7.37 -16.77 -19.55
CA ASP A 48 -8.31 -17.04 -20.65
C ASP A 48 -7.91 -18.25 -21.51
N GLY A 49 -6.66 -18.74 -21.38
CA GLY A 49 -6.15 -19.96 -21.99
C GLY A 49 -5.90 -19.86 -23.49
N GLU A 50 -6.08 -18.69 -24.07
CA GLU A 50 -5.91 -18.39 -25.50
C GLU A 50 -4.80 -17.34 -25.69
N THR A 51 -4.78 -16.30 -24.85
CA THR A 51 -3.85 -15.19 -24.98
C THR A 51 -2.48 -15.55 -24.41
N VAL A 52 -1.46 -15.46 -25.25
CA VAL A 52 -0.04 -15.60 -24.88
C VAL A 52 0.66 -14.26 -25.00
N GLY A 53 1.16 -13.76 -23.88
CA GLY A 53 2.11 -12.65 -23.82
C GLY A 53 3.55 -13.15 -23.71
N TYR A 54 4.48 -12.21 -23.65
CA TYR A 54 5.90 -12.54 -23.50
C TYR A 54 6.60 -11.54 -22.58
N GLN A 55 7.62 -12.01 -21.86
CA GLN A 55 8.66 -11.17 -21.28
C GLN A 55 10.03 -11.57 -21.85
N LEU A 56 10.89 -10.59 -22.06
CA LEU A 56 12.29 -10.78 -22.45
C LEU A 56 13.18 -10.25 -21.34
N ARG A 57 14.08 -11.09 -20.81
CA ARG A 57 15.22 -10.66 -20.01
C ARG A 57 16.46 -10.66 -20.91
N PRO A 58 16.84 -9.51 -21.48
CA PRO A 58 18.02 -9.43 -22.34
C PRO A 58 19.30 -9.69 -21.54
N ASP A 59 20.27 -10.35 -22.15
CA ASP A 59 21.60 -10.56 -21.53
C ASP A 59 22.30 -9.22 -21.27
N LYS A 60 22.07 -8.26 -22.16
CA LYS A 60 22.54 -6.87 -22.05
C LYS A 60 21.33 -5.92 -22.04
N PRO A 61 20.79 -5.62 -20.84
CA PRO A 61 19.70 -4.66 -20.67
C PRO A 61 19.98 -3.32 -21.35
N ARG A 62 18.91 -2.65 -21.81
CA ARG A 62 19.04 -1.28 -22.31
C ARG A 62 19.42 -0.34 -21.17
N LYS A 63 20.14 0.75 -21.47
CA LYS A 63 20.44 1.80 -20.50
C LYS A 63 19.10 2.34 -19.96
N SER A 64 18.89 2.23 -18.66
CA SER A 64 17.63 2.57 -17.97
C SER A 64 16.39 1.75 -18.41
N GLY A 65 16.59 0.62 -19.08
CA GLY A 65 15.52 -0.35 -19.36
C GLY A 65 15.24 -1.26 -18.16
N PRO A 66 14.05 -1.86 -18.08
CA PRO A 66 13.75 -2.80 -17.01
C PRO A 66 14.54 -4.11 -17.19
N LYS A 67 14.74 -4.86 -16.10
CA LYS A 67 15.39 -6.17 -16.11
C LYS A 67 14.63 -7.18 -16.99
N TYR A 68 13.30 -7.11 -16.96
CA TYR A 68 12.39 -7.86 -17.83
C TYR A 68 11.55 -6.87 -18.64
N GLU A 69 11.53 -7.02 -19.95
CA GLU A 69 10.76 -6.17 -20.87
C GLU A 69 9.52 -6.92 -21.38
N THR A 70 8.38 -6.23 -21.42
CA THR A 70 7.19 -6.67 -22.17
C THR A 70 7.21 -6.00 -23.56
N PRO A 71 6.65 -6.61 -24.61
CA PRO A 71 6.49 -5.97 -25.91
C PRO A 71 5.87 -4.57 -25.83
N GLY A 72 6.50 -3.60 -26.48
CA GLY A 72 6.12 -2.19 -26.43
C GLY A 72 4.72 -1.97 -26.99
N GLY A 73 3.88 -1.25 -26.24
CA GLY A 73 2.49 -0.97 -26.61
C GLY A 73 1.51 -2.11 -26.27
N ILE A 74 1.99 -3.23 -25.75
CA ILE A 74 1.15 -4.35 -25.32
C ILE A 74 1.03 -4.30 -23.80
N SER A 75 -0.20 -4.32 -23.29
CA SER A 75 -0.45 -4.50 -21.87
C SER A 75 -0.11 -5.95 -21.48
N PRO A 76 0.71 -6.20 -20.44
CA PRO A 76 0.89 -7.55 -19.92
C PRO A 76 -0.44 -8.18 -19.50
N VAL A 77 -0.53 -9.50 -19.66
CA VAL A 77 -1.60 -10.33 -19.11
C VAL A 77 -1.32 -10.65 -17.65
N ALA A 78 -2.35 -10.99 -16.88
CA ALA A 78 -2.13 -11.77 -15.66
C ALA A 78 -1.69 -13.17 -16.11
N ASP A 79 -0.56 -13.64 -15.62
CA ASP A 79 0.03 -14.89 -16.06
C ASP A 79 -0.33 -16.03 -15.11
N VAL A 80 -0.63 -17.20 -15.67
CA VAL A 80 -0.90 -18.43 -14.92
C VAL A 80 -0.15 -19.55 -15.61
N HIS A 81 0.69 -20.27 -14.86
CA HIS A 81 1.41 -21.40 -15.41
C HIS A 81 0.44 -22.42 -16.04
N PRO A 82 0.73 -22.98 -17.23
CA PRO A 82 -0.19 -23.90 -17.93
C PRO A 82 -0.72 -25.04 -17.05
N SER A 83 0.15 -25.64 -16.22
CA SER A 83 -0.21 -26.71 -15.28
C SER A 83 -1.15 -26.29 -14.14
N MET A 84 -1.20 -24.99 -13.82
CA MET A 84 -2.04 -24.45 -12.74
C MET A 84 -3.33 -23.81 -13.25
N ARG A 85 -3.50 -23.67 -14.57
CA ARG A 85 -4.63 -22.97 -15.18
C ARG A 85 -5.98 -23.50 -14.74
N GLU A 86 -6.18 -24.81 -14.74
CA GLU A 86 -7.47 -25.40 -14.35
C GLU A 86 -7.78 -25.14 -12.87
N ARG A 87 -6.76 -25.30 -12.02
CA ARG A 87 -6.85 -25.02 -10.58
C ARG A 87 -7.13 -23.54 -10.31
N VAL A 88 -6.53 -22.62 -11.06
CA VAL A 88 -6.79 -21.18 -10.95
C VAL A 88 -8.19 -20.81 -11.47
N ARG A 89 -8.65 -21.43 -12.56
CA ARG A 89 -9.98 -21.16 -13.14
C ARG A 89 -11.12 -21.68 -12.28
N ASN A 90 -11.04 -22.94 -11.87
CA ASN A 90 -12.19 -23.69 -11.38
C ASN A 90 -12.02 -24.21 -9.95
N GLY A 91 -10.77 -24.31 -9.46
CA GLY A 91 -10.44 -24.78 -8.11
C GLY A 91 -10.99 -23.89 -7.00
N THR A 92 -11.08 -24.48 -5.81
CA THR A 92 -11.57 -23.82 -4.57
C THR A 92 -10.44 -23.59 -3.56
N GLU A 93 -9.31 -24.26 -3.74
CA GLU A 93 -8.13 -24.07 -2.91
C GLU A 93 -7.61 -22.63 -3.02
N PRO A 94 -6.91 -22.11 -2.00
CA PRO A 94 -6.34 -20.77 -2.07
C PRO A 94 -5.38 -20.59 -3.25
N ILE A 95 -5.35 -19.38 -3.82
CA ILE A 95 -4.36 -18.99 -4.83
C ILE A 95 -3.38 -17.98 -4.27
N LEU A 96 -2.19 -17.95 -4.86
CA LEU A 96 -1.19 -16.93 -4.63
C LEU A 96 -1.18 -15.95 -5.80
N ILE A 97 -1.12 -14.65 -5.51
CA ILE A 97 -0.79 -13.59 -6.46
C ILE A 97 0.58 -13.04 -6.08
N THR A 98 1.52 -13.10 -7.01
CA THR A 98 2.88 -12.55 -6.87
C THR A 98 3.28 -11.80 -8.13
N GLU A 99 4.48 -11.24 -8.16
CA GLU A 99 5.09 -10.69 -9.37
C GLU A 99 6.31 -11.48 -9.82
N GLY A 100 6.64 -11.40 -11.11
CA GLY A 100 7.79 -12.07 -11.70
C GLY A 100 7.55 -13.55 -12.04
N ALA A 101 7.73 -13.91 -13.31
CA ALA A 101 7.48 -15.28 -13.81
C ALA A 101 8.29 -16.35 -13.05
N LYS A 102 9.57 -16.07 -12.75
CA LYS A 102 10.42 -17.01 -12.00
C LYS A 102 9.91 -17.26 -10.59
N THR A 103 9.52 -16.20 -9.89
CA THR A 103 8.93 -16.24 -8.56
C THR A 103 7.63 -17.04 -8.56
N GLY A 104 6.77 -16.82 -9.56
CA GLY A 104 5.55 -17.59 -9.73
C GLY A 104 5.76 -19.06 -10.07
N ASP A 105 6.76 -19.37 -10.90
CA ASP A 105 7.08 -20.74 -11.26
C ASP A 105 7.79 -21.49 -10.12
N ALA A 106 8.52 -20.79 -9.25
CA ALA A 106 9.05 -21.36 -8.01
C ALA A 106 7.90 -21.77 -7.07
N ALA A 107 6.89 -20.91 -6.92
CA ALA A 107 5.67 -21.25 -6.16
C ALA A 107 4.88 -22.41 -6.82
N THR A 108 4.78 -22.40 -8.15
CA THR A 108 4.17 -23.49 -8.94
C THR A 108 4.90 -24.81 -8.74
N SER A 109 6.23 -24.78 -8.67
CA SER A 109 7.07 -25.96 -8.39
C SER A 109 6.83 -26.55 -7.00
N ARG A 110 6.24 -25.77 -6.09
CA ARG A 110 5.76 -26.24 -4.77
C ARG A 110 4.26 -26.55 -4.75
N GLY A 111 3.62 -26.65 -5.91
CA GLY A 111 2.21 -27.03 -6.05
C GLY A 111 1.20 -25.93 -5.75
N ILE A 112 1.63 -24.67 -5.66
CA ILE A 112 0.77 -23.53 -5.32
C ILE A 112 0.13 -22.97 -6.61
N PRO A 113 -1.20 -22.94 -6.75
CA PRO A 113 -1.85 -22.24 -7.86
C PRO A 113 -1.52 -20.76 -7.79
N THR A 114 -0.78 -20.28 -8.79
CA THR A 114 -0.19 -18.94 -8.74
C THR A 114 -0.60 -18.12 -9.95
N VAL A 115 -0.99 -16.87 -9.69
CA VAL A 115 -1.20 -15.82 -10.67
C VAL A 115 -0.02 -14.85 -10.56
N VAL A 116 0.62 -14.57 -11.68
CA VAL A 116 1.81 -13.75 -11.76
C VAL A 116 1.50 -12.44 -12.44
N LEU A 117 1.93 -11.35 -11.83
CA LEU A 117 1.92 -10.03 -12.42
C LEU A 117 3.29 -9.72 -13.03
N ALA A 118 3.30 -9.09 -14.20
CA ALA A 118 4.55 -8.57 -14.80
C ALA A 118 5.22 -7.47 -13.95
N GLY A 119 4.46 -6.86 -13.04
CA GLY A 119 4.88 -5.94 -11.99
C GLY A 119 3.68 -5.53 -11.15
N VAL A 120 3.89 -4.96 -9.96
CA VAL A 120 2.83 -4.70 -8.97
C VAL A 120 1.61 -3.89 -9.45
N TRP A 121 1.71 -3.08 -10.51
CA TRP A 121 0.56 -2.34 -11.09
C TRP A 121 -0.07 -3.04 -12.31
N MET A 122 0.52 -4.13 -12.80
CA MET A 122 0.11 -4.81 -14.03
C MET A 122 -1.08 -5.75 -13.85
N TRP A 123 -1.84 -5.61 -12.76
CA TRP A 123 -3.14 -6.28 -12.56
C TRP A 123 -4.33 -5.47 -13.07
N CYS A 124 -4.21 -4.14 -13.20
CA CYS A 124 -5.33 -3.26 -13.53
C CYS A 124 -5.37 -2.83 -15.00
N VAL A 125 -6.53 -2.39 -15.48
CA VAL A 125 -6.63 -1.75 -16.80
C VAL A 125 -5.84 -0.43 -16.78
N PRO A 126 -4.89 -0.21 -17.72
CA PRO A 126 -4.09 1.01 -17.72
C PRO A 126 -4.96 2.25 -17.90
N LYS A 127 -4.64 3.33 -17.14
CA LYS A 127 -5.28 4.65 -17.24
C LYS A 127 -6.79 4.68 -16.98
N VAL A 128 -7.35 3.65 -16.33
CA VAL A 128 -8.78 3.62 -15.92
C VAL A 128 -8.89 3.85 -14.41
N LYS A 129 -9.82 4.72 -14.01
CA LYS A 129 -10.19 4.97 -12.60
C LYS A 129 -11.72 4.89 -12.43
N PRO A 130 -12.24 4.31 -11.32
CA PRO A 130 -11.51 3.57 -10.28
C PRO A 130 -10.74 2.39 -10.88
N TYR A 131 -9.66 1.96 -10.22
CA TYR A 131 -8.83 0.88 -10.74
C TYR A 131 -9.66 -0.41 -10.83
N THR A 132 -9.66 -1.03 -12.01
CA THR A 132 -10.41 -2.27 -12.28
C THR A 132 -9.44 -3.36 -12.69
N LEU A 133 -9.74 -4.61 -12.27
CA LEU A 133 -8.99 -5.78 -12.71
C LEU A 133 -9.05 -5.91 -14.24
N LYS A 134 -7.95 -6.38 -14.84
CA LYS A 134 -7.94 -6.67 -16.27
C LYS A 134 -9.01 -7.71 -16.63
N PRO A 135 -9.55 -7.70 -17.87
CA PRO A 135 -10.56 -8.65 -18.31
C PRO A 135 -10.19 -10.13 -18.09
N CYS A 136 -8.90 -10.47 -18.20
CA CYS A 136 -8.42 -11.83 -17.96
C CYS A 136 -8.73 -12.35 -16.54
N PHE A 137 -8.87 -11.49 -15.53
CA PHE A 137 -9.28 -11.91 -14.18
C PHE A 137 -10.69 -12.51 -14.13
N LYS A 138 -11.56 -12.27 -15.13
CA LYS A 138 -12.88 -12.93 -15.21
C LYS A 138 -12.78 -14.46 -15.35
N HIS A 139 -11.63 -14.96 -15.81
CA HIS A 139 -11.36 -16.39 -15.91
C HIS A 139 -10.76 -16.96 -14.62
N ILE A 140 -10.61 -16.16 -13.58
CA ILE A 140 -10.13 -16.60 -12.27
C ILE A 140 -11.33 -16.66 -11.34
N ARG A 141 -11.59 -17.81 -10.73
CA ARG A 141 -12.63 -17.93 -9.71
C ARG A 141 -12.18 -17.21 -8.44
N LEU A 142 -12.71 -16.00 -8.21
CA LEU A 142 -12.37 -15.15 -7.06
C LEU A 142 -13.43 -15.22 -5.94
N LYS A 143 -14.72 -15.22 -6.29
CA LYS A 143 -15.81 -15.12 -5.32
C LYS A 143 -15.76 -16.25 -4.27
N GLY A 144 -15.69 -15.86 -3.00
CA GLY A 144 -15.59 -16.76 -1.84
C GLY A 144 -14.25 -17.50 -1.71
N ARG A 145 -13.28 -17.22 -2.58
CA ARG A 145 -11.99 -17.89 -2.60
C ARG A 145 -10.96 -17.10 -1.80
N THR A 146 -10.11 -17.82 -1.06
CA THR A 146 -8.97 -17.17 -0.40
C THR A 146 -7.90 -16.83 -1.42
N VAL A 147 -7.49 -15.57 -1.44
CA VAL A 147 -6.42 -15.06 -2.30
C VAL A 147 -5.31 -14.51 -1.41
N PHE A 148 -4.13 -15.12 -1.51
CA PHE A 148 -2.93 -14.59 -0.88
C PHE A 148 -2.23 -13.66 -1.86
N VAL A 149 -1.80 -12.49 -1.40
CA VAL A 149 -0.92 -11.59 -2.17
C VAL A 149 0.44 -11.55 -1.49
N ALA A 150 1.49 -11.87 -2.23
CA ALA A 150 2.88 -11.78 -1.78
C ALA A 150 3.68 -11.02 -2.83
N PHE A 151 4.09 -9.79 -2.52
CA PHE A 151 5.11 -9.09 -3.30
C PHE A 151 6.47 -9.26 -2.62
N ASP A 152 7.56 -8.94 -3.31
CA ASP A 152 8.91 -8.88 -2.71
C ASP A 152 8.89 -8.11 -1.38
N SER A 153 9.78 -8.44 -0.44
CA SER A 153 9.85 -7.78 0.87
C SER A 153 10.02 -6.25 0.79
N ASP A 154 10.52 -5.73 -0.35
CA ASP A 154 10.60 -4.31 -0.62
C ASP A 154 9.23 -3.61 -0.76
N CYS A 155 8.12 -4.37 -0.88
CA CYS A 155 6.76 -3.88 -0.82
C CYS A 155 6.48 -3.15 0.49
N MET A 156 7.15 -3.58 1.56
CA MET A 156 7.09 -2.91 2.84
C MET A 156 7.78 -1.53 2.74
N THR A 157 8.78 -1.31 1.87
CA THR A 157 9.58 -0.06 1.83
C THR A 157 9.02 0.96 0.86
N LYS A 158 8.48 0.49 -0.27
CA LYS A 158 8.17 1.32 -1.43
C LYS A 158 6.71 1.75 -1.41
N ALA A 159 6.47 3.03 -1.15
CA ALA A 159 5.13 3.63 -1.18
C ALA A 159 4.33 3.26 -2.44
N GLY A 160 4.96 3.33 -3.62
CA GLY A 160 4.29 2.98 -4.88
C GLY A 160 3.89 1.51 -5.00
N VAL A 161 4.59 0.61 -4.30
CA VAL A 161 4.22 -0.81 -4.21
C VAL A 161 3.07 -1.00 -3.22
N GLN A 162 3.09 -0.30 -2.09
CA GLN A 162 2.01 -0.34 -1.10
C GLN A 162 0.69 0.19 -1.67
N ASP A 163 0.74 1.28 -2.44
CA ASP A 163 -0.41 1.82 -3.15
C ASP A 163 -0.99 0.80 -4.14
N ALA A 164 -0.10 0.08 -4.85
CA ALA A 164 -0.50 -0.98 -5.78
C ALA A 164 -1.15 -2.16 -5.06
N LEU A 165 -0.57 -2.58 -3.93
CA LEU A 165 -1.08 -3.64 -3.06
C LEU A 165 -2.46 -3.27 -2.51
N ALA A 166 -2.61 -2.07 -1.95
CA ALA A 166 -3.86 -1.60 -1.39
C ALA A 166 -4.98 -1.57 -2.44
N ALA A 167 -4.66 -1.06 -3.63
CA ALA A 167 -5.60 -1.00 -4.74
C ALA A 167 -5.95 -2.41 -5.28
N LEU A 168 -4.98 -3.33 -5.33
CA LEU A 168 -5.22 -4.72 -5.73
C LEU A 168 -6.13 -5.43 -4.72
N VAL A 169 -5.85 -5.31 -3.42
CA VAL A 169 -6.66 -5.90 -2.35
C VAL A 169 -8.11 -5.42 -2.49
N ALA A 170 -8.33 -4.11 -2.60
CA ALA A 170 -9.67 -3.54 -2.73
C ALA A 170 -10.40 -4.06 -4.00
N ALA A 171 -9.68 -4.18 -5.13
CA ALA A 171 -10.27 -4.68 -6.37
C ALA A 171 -10.64 -6.18 -6.30
N LEU A 172 -9.81 -6.99 -5.64
CA LEU A 172 -10.08 -8.42 -5.43
C LEU A 172 -11.24 -8.64 -4.44
N GLU A 173 -11.30 -7.87 -3.36
CA GLU A 173 -12.40 -7.91 -2.39
C GLU A 173 -13.74 -7.49 -3.03
N ALA A 174 -13.71 -6.52 -3.96
CA ALA A 174 -14.90 -6.12 -4.73
C ALA A 174 -15.44 -7.25 -5.63
N GLU A 175 -14.58 -8.16 -6.11
CA GLU A 175 -14.97 -9.39 -6.82
C GLU A 175 -15.35 -10.54 -5.86
N GLY A 176 -15.37 -10.27 -4.54
CA GLY A 176 -15.79 -11.21 -3.50
C GLY A 176 -14.71 -12.18 -3.05
N ALA A 177 -13.43 -11.91 -3.33
CA ALA A 177 -12.33 -12.70 -2.79
C ALA A 177 -12.10 -12.43 -1.28
N ILE A 178 -11.58 -13.42 -0.57
CA ILE A 178 -11.11 -13.28 0.80
C ILE A 178 -9.60 -13.05 0.75
N VAL A 179 -9.17 -11.80 0.83
CA VAL A 179 -7.77 -11.43 0.58
C VAL A 179 -6.95 -11.44 1.87
N LYS A 180 -5.76 -12.05 1.81
CA LYS A 180 -4.72 -11.98 2.84
C LYS A 180 -3.40 -11.58 2.21
N VAL A 181 -2.59 -10.81 2.93
CA VAL A 181 -1.27 -10.39 2.47
C VAL A 181 -0.20 -11.13 3.25
N ILE A 182 0.74 -11.71 2.51
CA ILE A 182 1.95 -12.33 3.05
C ILE A 182 3.06 -11.26 2.99
N TYR A 183 3.47 -10.81 4.16
CA TYR A 183 4.63 -9.91 4.29
C TYR A 183 5.87 -10.77 4.52
N LEU A 184 6.65 -10.98 3.46
CA LEU A 184 7.91 -11.70 3.55
C LEU A 184 8.91 -10.91 4.40
N PRO A 185 9.66 -11.56 5.30
CA PRO A 185 10.81 -10.92 5.95
C PRO A 185 11.88 -10.59 4.90
N ASP A 186 12.77 -9.65 5.23
CA ASP A 186 14.03 -9.53 4.50
C ASP A 186 14.88 -10.78 4.74
N ALA A 187 15.80 -11.09 3.82
CA ALA A 187 16.74 -12.19 3.99
C ALA A 187 17.65 -11.95 5.21
N ALA A 188 18.34 -12.99 5.69
CA ALA A 188 19.16 -12.91 6.89
C ALA A 188 20.28 -11.85 6.82
N ASP A 189 20.73 -11.49 5.62
CA ASP A 189 21.71 -10.45 5.33
C ASP A 189 21.09 -9.05 5.11
N GLY A 190 19.77 -8.93 5.25
CA GLY A 190 19.00 -7.70 5.00
C GLY A 190 18.69 -7.45 3.53
N ALA A 191 19.03 -8.37 2.61
CA ALA A 191 18.65 -8.24 1.21
C ALA A 191 17.14 -8.42 1.04
N LYS A 192 16.59 -7.76 0.01
CA LYS A 192 15.18 -7.97 -0.35
C LYS A 192 14.94 -9.42 -0.75
N GLN A 193 13.77 -9.95 -0.40
CA GLN A 193 13.44 -11.35 -0.60
C GLN A 193 12.11 -11.51 -1.35
N GLY A 194 12.10 -12.26 -2.44
CA GLY A 194 10.89 -12.73 -3.12
C GLY A 194 10.40 -14.09 -2.61
N VAL A 195 9.27 -14.57 -3.12
CA VAL A 195 8.77 -15.93 -2.79
C VAL A 195 9.76 -17.01 -3.22
N ASP A 196 10.40 -16.85 -4.37
CA ASP A 196 11.46 -17.75 -4.85
C ASP A 196 12.64 -17.79 -3.88
N ASP A 197 13.17 -16.64 -3.49
CA ASP A 197 14.31 -16.55 -2.56
C ASP A 197 13.95 -17.13 -1.18
N TYR A 198 12.74 -16.88 -0.67
CA TYR A 198 12.25 -17.43 0.59
C TYR A 198 12.22 -18.97 0.57
N LEU A 199 11.66 -19.54 -0.51
CA LEU A 199 11.55 -20.99 -0.67
C LEU A 199 12.90 -21.66 -0.97
N ALA A 200 13.83 -20.96 -1.62
CA ALA A 200 15.18 -21.43 -1.91
C ALA A 200 16.06 -21.44 -0.63
N ASN A 201 15.89 -20.44 0.25
CA ASN A 201 16.62 -20.33 1.51
C ASN A 201 16.09 -21.24 2.64
N GLY A 202 15.30 -22.26 2.31
CA GLY A 202 14.79 -23.26 3.26
C GLY A 202 13.44 -22.92 3.91
N GLY A 203 12.85 -21.77 3.58
CA GLY A 203 11.49 -21.44 4.01
C GLY A 203 10.46 -22.42 3.47
N THR A 204 9.53 -22.86 4.31
CA THR A 204 8.48 -23.79 3.89
C THR A 204 7.24 -23.05 3.41
N VAL A 205 6.47 -23.70 2.52
CA VAL A 205 5.16 -23.19 2.07
C VAL A 205 4.23 -22.92 3.25
N LYS A 206 4.27 -23.79 4.26
CA LYS A 206 3.45 -23.67 5.46
C LYS A 206 3.81 -22.41 6.25
N GLU A 207 5.10 -22.18 6.51
CA GLU A 207 5.57 -20.98 7.22
C GLU A 207 5.22 -19.70 6.46
N MET A 208 5.41 -19.70 5.13
CA MET A 208 5.03 -18.57 4.28
C MET A 208 3.55 -18.22 4.44
N PHE A 209 2.65 -19.21 4.40
CA PHE A 209 1.21 -18.96 4.62
C PHE A 209 0.85 -18.58 6.06
N MET A 210 1.68 -18.93 7.07
CA MET A 210 1.48 -18.46 8.45
C MET A 210 1.78 -16.97 8.62
N LEU A 211 2.60 -16.38 7.74
CA LEU A 211 2.84 -14.93 7.71
C LEU A 211 1.62 -14.14 7.19
N ALA A 212 0.65 -14.83 6.60
CA ALA A 212 -0.50 -14.18 5.97
C ALA A 212 -1.41 -13.51 7.02
N ARG A 213 -1.65 -12.21 6.84
CA ARG A 213 -2.60 -11.45 7.66
C ARG A 213 -3.60 -10.71 6.81
N LYS A 214 -4.72 -10.31 7.41
CA LYS A 214 -5.66 -9.41 6.73
C LYS A 214 -4.94 -8.11 6.38
N PHE A 215 -5.19 -7.57 5.20
CA PHE A 215 -4.66 -6.27 4.84
C PHE A 215 -5.30 -5.19 5.71
N GLU A 216 -4.49 -4.41 6.42
CA GLU A 216 -4.95 -3.22 7.12
C GLU A 216 -4.37 -1.98 6.44
N PRO A 217 -5.18 -0.97 6.09
CA PRO A 217 -4.65 0.29 5.55
C PRO A 217 -3.62 0.97 6.46
N ALA A 218 -3.65 0.68 7.76
CA ALA A 218 -2.67 1.12 8.74
C ALA A 218 -1.28 0.48 8.54
N ASP A 219 -1.17 -0.68 7.89
CA ASP A 219 0.10 -1.33 7.55
C ASP A 219 0.95 -0.43 6.63
N ILE A 220 0.32 0.23 5.64
CA ILE A 220 0.99 1.20 4.76
C ILE A 220 1.63 2.31 5.60
N GLY A 221 0.83 2.88 6.51
CA GLY A 221 1.24 3.98 7.36
C GLY A 221 2.36 3.62 8.33
N ARG A 222 2.18 2.53 9.07
CA ARG A 222 3.10 2.07 10.10
C ARG A 222 4.48 1.73 9.53
N VAL A 223 4.52 1.08 8.36
CA VAL A 223 5.81 0.73 7.74
C VAL A 223 6.49 1.94 7.11
N ARG A 224 5.73 2.87 6.50
CA ARG A 224 6.29 4.15 6.02
C ARG A 224 6.91 4.97 7.15
N MET A 225 6.23 5.06 8.28
CA MET A 225 6.76 5.75 9.46
C MET A 225 8.02 5.07 9.98
N ASN A 226 8.06 3.75 10.08
CA ASN A 226 9.24 3.03 10.58
C ASN A 226 10.51 3.25 9.72
N ARG A 227 10.37 3.63 8.45
CA ARG A 227 11.49 3.75 7.50
C ARG A 227 11.90 5.18 7.16
N ASN A 228 11.04 6.15 7.44
CA ASN A 228 11.34 7.56 7.24
C ASN A 228 11.23 8.26 8.59
N GLU A 229 12.34 8.30 9.31
CA GLU A 229 12.43 8.91 10.65
C GLU A 229 11.94 10.36 10.64
N LYS A 230 12.20 11.13 9.57
CA LYS A 230 11.70 12.49 9.42
C LYS A 230 10.19 12.55 9.25
N LEU A 231 9.62 11.65 8.44
CA LEU A 231 8.16 11.56 8.28
C LEU A 231 7.51 11.14 9.60
N ALA A 232 8.06 10.15 10.29
CA ALA A 232 7.56 9.73 11.61
C ALA A 232 7.64 10.87 12.62
N ALA A 233 8.81 11.50 12.77
CA ALA A 233 9.01 12.62 13.67
C ALA A 233 8.09 13.81 13.36
N GLY A 234 7.88 14.12 12.08
CA GLY A 234 6.96 15.16 11.66
C GLY A 234 5.50 14.81 11.94
N ILE A 235 5.06 13.58 11.66
CA ILE A 235 3.70 13.13 12.00
C ILE A 235 3.50 13.12 13.53
N ASP A 236 4.48 12.68 14.30
CA ASP A 236 4.43 12.66 15.76
C ASP A 236 4.38 14.07 16.35
N ALA A 237 5.16 15.02 15.79
CA ALA A 237 5.09 16.42 16.20
C ALA A 237 3.72 17.04 15.90
N LEU A 238 3.20 16.86 14.67
CA LEU A 238 1.85 17.33 14.34
C LEU A 238 0.78 16.67 15.21
N ARG A 239 0.96 15.40 15.60
CA ARG A 239 0.04 14.69 16.48
C ARG A 239 0.13 15.22 17.92
N ARG A 240 1.30 15.57 18.42
CA ARG A 240 1.47 16.27 19.71
C ARG A 240 0.77 17.63 19.69
N GLU A 241 1.04 18.44 18.67
CA GLU A 241 0.38 19.74 18.47
C GLU A 241 -1.15 19.57 18.41
N TRP A 242 -1.65 18.54 17.73
CA TRP A 242 -3.07 18.22 17.69
C TRP A 242 -3.66 17.87 19.06
N TYR A 243 -2.92 17.17 19.93
CA TYR A 243 -3.36 16.87 21.30
C TYR A 243 -3.33 18.10 22.21
N GLU A 244 -2.34 18.97 22.04
CA GLU A 244 -2.11 20.15 22.88
C GLU A 244 -2.95 21.37 22.46
N ALA A 245 -3.41 21.42 21.21
CA ALA A 245 -4.21 22.52 20.70
C ALA A 245 -5.52 22.71 21.47
N ASP A 246 -5.81 23.96 21.83
CA ASP A 246 -7.13 24.36 22.32
C ASP A 246 -8.13 24.43 21.17
N TRP A 247 -8.71 23.28 20.86
CA TRP A 247 -9.78 23.21 19.86
C TRP A 247 -11.03 23.95 20.32
N MET A 248 -11.31 24.09 21.61
CA MET A 248 -12.52 24.75 22.09
C MET A 248 -12.47 26.27 21.85
N GLY A 249 -11.28 26.85 22.01
CA GLY A 249 -10.96 28.24 21.71
C GLY A 249 -10.58 28.53 20.25
N PHE A 250 -10.65 27.55 19.35
CA PHE A 250 -10.14 27.69 17.98
C PHE A 250 -10.80 28.85 17.21
N VAL A 251 -9.98 29.83 16.82
CA VAL A 251 -10.39 31.05 16.11
C VAL A 251 -10.44 30.81 14.60
N GLY A 252 -9.33 30.39 13.99
CA GLY A 252 -9.19 30.30 12.53
C GLY A 252 -9.54 31.63 11.84
N ALA A 253 -10.32 31.59 10.76
CA ALA A 253 -10.76 32.80 10.03
C ALA A 253 -11.90 33.62 10.70
N GLY A 254 -12.08 33.58 12.02
CA GLY A 254 -13.11 34.34 12.73
C GLY A 254 -12.52 35.36 13.70
N GLU A 255 -13.38 36.14 14.34
CA GLU A 255 -12.93 37.15 15.32
C GLU A 255 -12.76 36.57 16.74
N ARG A 256 -13.45 35.48 17.06
CA ARG A 256 -13.44 34.85 18.39
C ARG A 256 -13.42 33.32 18.28
N GLY A 257 -12.93 32.67 19.33
CA GLY A 257 -12.91 31.21 19.44
C GLY A 257 -14.31 30.60 19.35
N ASN A 258 -14.43 29.46 18.67
CA ASN A 258 -15.70 28.77 18.49
C ASN A 258 -15.53 27.25 18.60
N TRP A 259 -16.14 26.66 19.63
CA TRP A 259 -16.01 25.23 19.92
C TRP A 259 -16.48 24.32 18.78
N ALA A 260 -17.58 24.66 18.09
CA ALA A 260 -18.13 23.84 17.01
C ALA A 260 -17.22 23.87 15.76
N ARG A 261 -16.64 25.03 15.45
CA ARG A 261 -15.59 25.19 14.45
C ARG A 261 -14.37 24.36 14.84
N GLY A 262 -13.96 24.47 16.09
CA GLY A 262 -12.91 23.71 16.73
C GLY A 262 -12.99 22.21 16.55
N HIS A 263 -14.14 21.60 16.87
CA HIS A 263 -14.33 20.16 16.66
C HIS A 263 -14.19 19.75 15.20
N THR A 264 -14.71 20.56 14.28
CA THR A 264 -14.58 20.25 12.85
C THR A 264 -13.13 20.38 12.38
N ALA A 265 -12.41 21.41 12.86
CA ALA A 265 -10.99 21.60 12.62
C ALA A 265 -10.16 20.43 13.15
N ARG A 266 -10.42 20.02 14.39
CA ARG A 266 -9.80 18.85 15.02
C ARG A 266 -9.97 17.59 14.18
N ASP A 267 -11.20 17.26 13.79
CA ASP A 267 -11.48 16.04 13.02
C ASP A 267 -10.89 16.10 11.60
N THR A 268 -10.86 17.30 11.00
CA THR A 268 -10.23 17.52 9.69
C THR A 268 -8.72 17.32 9.75
N VAL A 269 -8.05 17.81 10.80
CA VAL A 269 -6.61 17.58 10.99
C VAL A 269 -6.33 16.10 11.27
N ASP A 270 -7.13 15.42 12.10
CA ASP A 270 -6.97 13.97 12.33
C ASP A 270 -7.05 13.19 11.00
N ALA A 271 -8.02 13.50 10.15
CA ALA A 271 -8.14 12.90 8.82
C ALA A 271 -6.93 13.20 7.92
N LEU A 272 -6.46 14.44 7.90
CA LEU A 272 -5.25 14.82 7.15
C LEU A 272 -4.01 14.09 7.66
N LEU A 273 -3.85 13.90 8.97
CA LEU A 273 -2.73 13.14 9.55
C LEU A 273 -2.78 11.65 9.18
N ARG A 274 -3.97 11.03 9.18
CA ARG A 274 -4.17 9.65 8.70
C ARG A 274 -3.84 9.52 7.21
N LEU A 275 -4.24 10.49 6.39
CA LEU A 275 -3.89 10.52 4.97
C LEU A 275 -2.39 10.76 4.76
N ALA A 276 -1.78 11.66 5.52
CA ALA A 276 -0.36 12.00 5.46
C ALA A 276 0.51 10.81 5.90
N THR A 277 0.06 10.05 6.88
CA THR A 277 0.65 8.77 7.27
C THR A 277 0.74 7.79 6.09
N ARG A 278 -0.33 7.71 5.29
CA ARG A 278 -0.43 6.77 4.16
C ARG A 278 0.30 7.24 2.91
N ARG A 279 0.34 8.55 2.63
CA ARG A 279 0.88 9.10 1.36
C ARG A 279 1.62 10.43 1.42
N GLY A 280 1.76 11.03 2.60
CA GLY A 280 2.48 12.29 2.80
C GLY A 280 3.96 12.19 2.46
N LYS A 281 4.53 13.31 2.03
CA LYS A 281 5.96 13.48 1.73
C LYS A 281 6.52 14.62 2.57
N VAL A 282 7.72 14.43 3.12
CA VAL A 282 8.43 15.52 3.81
C VAL A 282 8.92 16.52 2.78
N ASP A 283 8.68 17.80 3.01
CA ASP A 283 9.17 18.91 2.19
C ASP A 283 9.54 20.09 3.08
N GLY A 284 10.85 20.24 3.36
CA GLY A 284 11.36 21.20 4.32
C GLY A 284 10.79 20.95 5.72
N ASP A 285 10.12 21.96 6.26
CA ASP A 285 9.45 21.97 7.55
C ASP A 285 7.98 21.50 7.49
N ALA A 286 7.54 20.88 6.39
CA ALA A 286 6.16 20.45 6.22
C ALA A 286 6.01 19.00 5.78
N ILE A 287 4.82 18.45 6.00
CA ILE A 287 4.36 17.21 5.39
C ILE A 287 3.31 17.53 4.34
N VAL A 288 3.61 17.20 3.08
CA VAL A 288 2.80 17.54 1.92
C VAL A 288 1.99 16.34 1.47
N LEU A 289 0.68 16.53 1.27
CA LEU A 289 -0.20 15.53 0.70
C LEU A 289 -1.20 16.12 -0.29
N THR A 290 -1.52 15.38 -1.35
CA THR A 290 -2.60 15.72 -2.28
C THR A 290 -3.85 14.92 -1.94
N SER A 291 -5.02 15.58 -1.84
CA SER A 291 -6.30 14.92 -1.57
C SER A 291 -7.50 15.76 -2.03
N GLY A 292 -8.58 15.08 -2.42
CA GLY A 292 -9.85 15.74 -2.71
C GLY A 292 -10.65 16.00 -1.42
N VAL A 293 -11.41 17.10 -1.38
CA VAL A 293 -12.24 17.45 -0.21
C VAL A 293 -13.22 16.34 0.17
N ARG A 294 -13.73 15.59 -0.81
CA ARG A 294 -14.61 14.42 -0.57
C ARG A 294 -13.92 13.35 0.26
N GLU A 295 -12.70 12.99 -0.12
CA GLU A 295 -11.95 11.94 0.57
C GLU A 295 -11.60 12.35 2.01
N ILE A 296 -11.21 13.62 2.21
CA ILE A 296 -10.96 14.15 3.57
C ILE A 296 -12.26 14.12 4.40
N ALA A 297 -13.40 14.45 3.78
CA ALA A 297 -14.69 14.41 4.45
C ALA A 297 -15.12 12.99 4.83
N ASP A 298 -14.88 12.01 3.95
CA ASP A 298 -15.13 10.60 4.22
C ASP A 298 -14.25 10.10 5.38
N GLU A 299 -12.95 10.44 5.38
CA GLU A 299 -12.02 10.07 6.46
C GLU A 299 -12.36 10.76 7.79
N ALA A 300 -12.79 12.03 7.76
CA ALA A 300 -13.19 12.79 8.94
C ALA A 300 -14.59 12.44 9.46
N ALA A 301 -15.36 11.64 8.71
CA ALA A 301 -16.79 11.40 8.95
C ALA A 301 -17.61 12.70 9.08
N LYS A 302 -17.35 13.67 8.20
CA LYS A 302 -18.03 14.99 8.16
C LYS A 302 -18.62 15.27 6.78
N SER A 303 -19.46 16.31 6.71
CA SER A 303 -19.94 16.80 5.42
C SER A 303 -18.81 17.49 4.63
N ARG A 304 -18.87 17.40 3.30
CA ARG A 304 -17.93 18.11 2.40
C ARG A 304 -17.87 19.60 2.66
N THR A 305 -19.03 20.21 2.93
CA THR A 305 -19.13 21.66 3.22
C THR A 305 -18.46 22.02 4.53
N SER A 306 -18.62 21.19 5.57
CA SER A 306 -17.97 21.38 6.87
C SER A 306 -16.45 21.29 6.74
N VAL A 307 -15.94 20.28 6.03
CA VAL A 307 -14.49 20.13 5.79
C VAL A 307 -13.94 21.27 4.95
N ALA A 308 -14.63 21.69 3.88
CA ALA A 308 -14.18 22.82 3.06
C ALA A 308 -14.02 24.11 3.89
N LYS A 309 -14.99 24.44 4.76
CA LYS A 309 -14.89 25.57 5.68
C LYS A 309 -13.77 25.38 6.70
N SER A 310 -13.65 24.16 7.22
CA SER A 310 -12.62 23.80 8.18
C SER A 310 -11.20 23.98 7.63
N LEU A 311 -10.96 23.57 6.38
CA LEU A 311 -9.68 23.77 5.70
C LEU A 311 -9.32 25.25 5.58
N ALA A 312 -10.28 26.11 5.22
CA ALA A 312 -10.07 27.56 5.19
C ALA A 312 -9.76 28.15 6.58
N HIS A 313 -10.41 27.65 7.64
CA HIS A 313 -10.10 28.09 9.00
C HIS A 313 -8.72 27.61 9.48
N LEU A 314 -8.31 26.40 9.11
CA LEU A 314 -6.99 25.84 9.44
C LEU A 314 -5.88 26.59 8.71
N GLU A 315 -6.09 26.96 7.45
CA GLU A 315 -5.18 27.82 6.68
C GLU A 315 -5.04 29.20 7.31
N ALA A 316 -6.16 29.87 7.62
CA ALA A 316 -6.14 31.16 8.30
C ALA A 316 -5.51 31.09 9.71
N GLY A 317 -5.59 29.93 10.37
CA GLY A 317 -4.96 29.67 11.66
C GLY A 317 -3.49 29.24 11.58
N GLY A 318 -2.91 29.16 10.37
CA GLY A 318 -1.51 28.77 10.18
C GLY A 318 -1.18 27.30 10.44
N ALA A 319 -2.18 26.42 10.55
CA ALA A 319 -1.97 24.99 10.79
C ALA A 319 -1.59 24.23 9.51
N LEU A 320 -1.93 24.78 8.34
CA LEU A 320 -1.60 24.23 7.04
C LEU A 320 -1.55 25.33 5.98
N GLU A 321 -0.95 25.03 4.84
CA GLU A 321 -1.02 25.86 3.63
C GLU A 321 -1.75 25.08 2.53
N ILE A 322 -2.70 25.72 1.84
CA ILE A 322 -3.38 25.13 0.69
C ILE A 322 -2.67 25.64 -0.58
N LEU A 323 -1.94 24.75 -1.24
CA LEU A 323 -1.24 25.11 -2.47
C LEU A 323 -2.24 25.35 -3.62
N PRO A 324 -1.95 26.31 -4.50
CA PRO A 324 -2.80 26.61 -5.64
C PRO A 324 -2.93 25.35 -6.52
N PRO A 325 -4.15 25.00 -6.96
CA PRO A 325 -4.32 23.85 -7.82
C PRO A 325 -3.68 24.14 -9.19
N GLU A 326 -2.91 23.19 -9.73
CA GLU A 326 -2.43 23.27 -11.12
C GLU A 326 -3.59 23.34 -12.13
N ASP A 327 -4.75 22.79 -11.77
CA ASP A 327 -6.00 22.79 -12.54
C ASP A 327 -7.17 22.70 -11.55
N ARG A 328 -8.23 23.50 -11.75
CA ARG A 328 -9.44 23.49 -10.90
C ARG A 328 -10.13 22.12 -10.86
N ALA A 329 -9.90 21.26 -11.85
CA ALA A 329 -10.41 19.88 -11.88
C ALA A 329 -9.58 18.89 -11.04
N LYS A 330 -8.36 19.25 -10.64
CA LYS A 330 -7.45 18.39 -9.86
C LYS A 330 -7.66 18.57 -8.35
N ALA A 331 -7.29 17.52 -7.60
CA ALA A 331 -7.25 17.55 -6.14
C ALA A 331 -6.26 18.61 -5.64
N ARG A 332 -6.54 19.20 -4.48
CA ARG A 332 -5.66 20.20 -3.86
C ARG A 332 -4.51 19.53 -3.11
N THR A 333 -3.40 20.26 -2.99
CA THR A 333 -2.24 19.85 -2.20
C THR A 333 -2.19 20.67 -0.92
N TYR A 334 -2.02 19.99 0.21
CA TYR A 334 -1.97 20.57 1.54
C TYR A 334 -0.56 20.38 2.10
N ARG A 335 0.05 21.46 2.61
CA ARG A 335 1.29 21.43 3.39
C ARG A 335 0.91 21.51 4.86
N LEU A 336 1.09 20.43 5.61
CA LEU A 336 0.91 20.42 7.06
C LEU A 336 2.21 20.93 7.68
N LEU A 337 2.17 22.10 8.31
CA LEU A 337 3.37 22.77 8.83
C LEU A 337 3.80 22.11 10.14
N VAL A 338 5.03 21.59 10.17
CA VAL A 338 5.65 21.01 11.36
C VAL A 338 6.53 22.08 12.00
N GLY A 339 6.48 22.25 13.32
CA GLY A 339 7.35 23.22 14.00
C GLY A 339 8.82 23.10 13.56
N ARG A 340 9.39 24.21 13.04
CA ARG A 340 10.70 24.29 12.35
C ARG A 340 11.85 23.53 13.03
N ALA A 341 11.88 23.50 14.36
CA ALA A 341 12.94 22.83 15.13
C ALA A 341 12.93 21.29 15.00
N THR A 342 11.78 20.68 14.69
CA THR A 342 11.62 19.21 14.70
C THR A 342 12.31 18.55 13.51
N LEU A 343 12.17 19.12 12.31
CA LEU A 343 12.69 18.51 11.08
C LEU A 343 14.10 19.01 10.71
N ASP A 344 14.47 20.24 11.07
CA ASP A 344 15.80 20.83 10.79
C ASP A 344 16.92 20.25 11.66
N THR A 345 16.66 19.93 12.93
CA THR A 345 17.69 19.35 13.83
C THR A 345 18.14 17.96 13.40
N MET A 346 17.27 17.22 12.69
CA MET A 346 17.59 15.91 12.11
C MET A 346 18.43 16.00 10.83
N VAL A 347 18.69 17.20 10.28
CA VAL A 347 19.62 17.40 9.14
C VAL A 347 21.08 17.43 9.63
N ARG A 348 21.33 17.85 10.88
CA ARG A 348 22.70 18.01 11.42
C ARG A 348 23.27 16.77 12.11
N GLY A 349 22.45 15.77 12.42
CA GLY A 349 22.87 14.54 13.12
C GLY A 349 23.54 13.47 12.23
N SER A 350 23.61 13.65 10.91
CA SER A 350 24.24 12.68 9.99
C SER A 350 25.66 13.08 9.55
N ALA A 351 26.20 14.19 10.07
CA ALA A 351 27.61 14.55 9.91
C ALA A 351 28.40 14.01 11.12
N VAL A 352 29.34 13.12 10.83
CA VAL A 352 30.25 12.45 11.78
C VAL A 352 30.87 13.45 12.76
N GLY A 353 30.81 13.11 14.05
CA GLY A 353 31.52 13.82 15.12
C GLY A 353 31.79 12.87 16.28
N GLU A 354 33.05 12.47 16.41
CA GLU A 354 33.60 11.63 17.48
C GLU A 354 33.42 12.24 18.87
N GLY A 355 33.30 11.36 19.87
CA GLY A 355 33.84 11.59 21.21
C GLY A 355 32.95 12.32 22.22
N SER A 356 32.32 11.56 23.13
CA SER A 356 32.82 11.48 24.51
C SER A 356 31.94 10.56 25.35
N VAL A 357 32.58 9.51 25.86
CA VAL A 357 32.05 8.62 26.89
C VAL A 357 31.91 9.41 28.19
N SER A 358 30.71 9.47 28.76
CA SER A 358 30.51 9.84 30.16
C SER A 358 29.86 8.66 30.90
N LYS A 359 30.52 8.24 31.99
CA LYS A 359 30.13 7.10 32.84
C LYS A 359 28.80 7.35 33.57
N PRO A 360 28.09 6.30 34.00
CA PRO A 360 26.77 6.41 34.61
C PRO A 360 26.88 6.91 36.05
N GLY A 361 26.26 8.06 36.33
CA GLY A 361 25.98 8.54 37.68
C GLY A 361 24.58 8.11 38.09
N GLU A 362 24.48 7.46 39.25
CA GLU A 362 23.23 7.06 39.91
C GLU A 362 22.29 8.26 40.07
N LEU A 363 21.04 8.11 39.60
CA LEU A 363 19.94 8.93 40.08
C LEU A 363 18.70 8.07 40.32
N GLU A 364 18.32 8.11 41.59
CA GLU A 364 17.30 7.36 42.30
C GLU A 364 15.95 7.20 41.59
N SER A 365 15.39 6.01 41.80
CA SER A 365 14.01 5.64 41.47
C SER A 365 13.00 6.59 42.12
N ARG A 366 12.31 7.38 41.31
CA ARG A 366 11.00 7.93 41.65
C ARG A 366 9.95 7.46 40.65
N CYS A 367 9.73 6.15 40.62
CA CYS A 367 8.53 5.58 40.02
C CYS A 367 7.31 5.92 40.90
N GLN A 368 6.51 6.91 40.51
CA GLN A 368 5.12 6.98 40.97
C GLN A 368 4.29 6.03 40.10
N PRO A 369 3.42 5.18 40.69
CA PRO A 369 2.66 4.21 39.93
C PRO A 369 1.65 4.90 39.00
N LEU A 370 1.67 4.51 37.73
CA LEU A 370 0.69 4.88 36.72
C LEU A 370 -0.72 4.56 37.23
N ARG A 371 -1.57 5.58 37.39
CA ARG A 371 -3.01 5.38 37.62
C ARG A 371 -3.61 4.73 36.37
N ALA A 372 -4.31 3.61 36.57
CA ALA A 372 -5.05 2.91 35.52
C ALA A 372 -5.98 3.87 34.76
N PRO A 373 -6.10 3.76 33.43
CA PRO A 373 -7.01 4.58 32.65
C PRO A 373 -8.46 4.27 33.04
N THR A 374 -9.16 5.28 33.58
CA THR A 374 -10.61 5.22 33.81
C THR A 374 -11.33 4.99 32.47
N ALA A 375 -12.12 3.93 32.41
CA ALA A 375 -12.90 3.53 31.23
C ALA A 375 -13.75 4.69 30.65
N PRO A 376 -13.96 4.76 29.33
CA PRO A 376 -14.71 5.85 28.70
C PRO A 376 -16.19 5.78 29.09
N ARG A 377 -16.75 6.92 29.50
CA ARG A 377 -18.20 7.08 29.75
C ARG A 377 -18.97 6.94 28.43
N LEU A 378 -19.58 5.78 28.21
CA LEU A 378 -20.67 5.61 27.25
C LEU A 378 -21.82 6.55 27.65
N ARG A 379 -22.01 7.65 26.91
CA ARG A 379 -23.25 8.44 26.96
C ARG A 379 -24.01 8.24 25.67
N TRP A 380 -24.98 7.32 25.70
CA TRP A 380 -26.06 7.29 24.74
C TRP A 380 -26.88 8.59 24.88
N SER A 381 -27.09 9.30 23.78
CA SER A 381 -27.98 10.47 23.73
C SER A 381 -29.44 10.02 23.93
N LYS A 382 -30.14 10.65 24.89
CA LYS A 382 -31.58 10.48 25.09
C LYS A 382 -32.35 10.81 23.79
N PRO A 383 -33.35 10.02 23.36
CA PRO A 383 -34.18 10.37 22.22
C PRO A 383 -35.00 11.64 22.52
N GLY A 384 -34.96 12.61 21.60
CA GLY A 384 -35.46 13.98 21.76
C GLY A 384 -36.98 14.17 21.69
N ARG A 385 -37.81 13.19 22.09
CA ARG A 385 -39.26 13.38 22.25
C ARG A 385 -39.81 12.57 23.41
N ALA A 386 -40.62 13.21 24.26
CA ALA A 386 -41.42 12.50 25.26
C ALA A 386 -42.47 11.61 24.56
N ARG A 387 -42.57 10.34 24.96
CA ARG A 387 -43.67 9.46 24.56
C ARG A 387 -44.99 10.12 25.02
N ARG A 388 -45.86 10.48 24.07
CA ARG A 388 -47.28 10.70 24.39
C ARG A 388 -47.86 9.37 24.87
N ARG A 389 -48.49 9.39 26.05
CA ARG A 389 -49.36 8.32 26.51
C ARG A 389 -50.71 8.52 25.84
N GLU A 390 -51.04 7.65 24.90
CA GLU A 390 -52.43 7.38 24.52
C GLU A 390 -52.58 5.86 24.54
N PHE A 391 -53.15 5.37 25.66
CA PHE A 391 -53.89 4.13 25.68
C PHE A 391 -55.35 4.54 25.59
N GLU A 392 -56.05 4.11 24.56
CA GLU A 392 -57.46 3.84 24.69
C GLU A 392 -57.79 2.54 23.94
N ALA A 393 -58.39 1.63 24.70
CA ALA A 393 -58.82 0.34 24.26
C ALA A 393 -60.11 0.46 23.46
N VAL A 394 -60.22 -0.29 22.38
CA VAL A 394 -61.53 -0.73 21.87
C VAL A 394 -61.45 -2.24 21.69
N LYS A 395 -62.10 -2.94 22.62
CA LYS A 395 -62.67 -4.28 22.40
C LYS A 395 -63.96 -4.10 21.61
N GLY A 396 -64.16 -4.92 20.59
CA GLY A 396 -65.36 -5.00 19.76
C GLY A 396 -65.05 -5.80 18.52
#